data_AF-A0A8X8KDS4-F1
#
_entry.id   AF-A0A8X8KDS4-F1
#
_cell.length_a   1.000
_cell.length_b   1.000
_cell.length_c   1.000
_cell.angle_alpha   90.00
_cell.angle_beta   90.00
_cell.angle_gamma   90.00
#
_symmetry.space_group_name_H-M   'P 1'
#
loop_
_entity.id
_entity.type
_entity.pdbx_description
1 polymer ?
#
loop_
_entity_poly.entity_id
_entity_poly.type
_entity_poly.pdbx_seq_one_letter_code
_entity_poly.pdbx_strand_id
1 'polypeptide(L)' 'MSLLRKTQSDTVNSDESITAERLLNVLSQMPDDFYEEERTDEPPQEREEL' A
#
# COMPACT_ATOMS: atom_id res chain seq x y z
N MET A 1 -25.60 -20.87 14.35
CA MET A 1 -25.53 -19.54 14.99
C MET A 1 -24.25 -18.87 14.55
N SER A 2 -24.40 -17.65 14.03
CA SER A 2 -23.43 -16.67 13.49
C SER A 2 -22.09 -16.57 14.29
N LEU A 3 -20.91 -16.25 13.74
CA LEU A 3 -20.58 -15.13 12.86
C LEU A 3 -19.33 -15.42 11.99
N LEU A 4 -19.51 -15.52 10.67
CA LEU A 4 -18.44 -15.14 9.73
C LEU A 4 -18.35 -13.63 9.82
N ARG A 5 -17.29 -13.08 10.42
CA ARG A 5 -16.99 -11.65 10.32
C ARG A 5 -16.69 -11.37 8.86
N LYS A 6 -17.71 -10.92 8.14
CA LYS A 6 -17.54 -10.33 6.82
C LYS A 6 -16.64 -9.12 7.02
N THR A 7 -15.37 -9.26 6.66
CA THR A 7 -14.54 -8.10 6.40
C THR A 7 -15.28 -7.35 5.31
N GLN A 8 -15.89 -6.26 5.71
CA GLN A 8 -16.47 -5.29 4.82
C GLN A 8 -15.30 -4.74 4.00
N SER A 9 -14.95 -5.43 2.91
CA SER A 9 -14.26 -4.78 1.81
C SER A 9 -15.29 -3.82 1.24
N ASP A 10 -15.36 -2.63 1.84
CA ASP A 10 -15.90 -1.47 1.16
C ASP A 10 -15.01 -1.27 -0.06
N THR A 11 -15.34 -1.96 -1.14
CA THR A 11 -14.86 -1.64 -2.49
C THR A 11 -15.45 -0.28 -2.82
N VAL A 12 -14.82 0.76 -2.28
CA VAL A 12 -15.02 2.14 -2.70
C VAL A 12 -14.62 2.15 -4.18
N ASN A 13 -15.60 2.34 -5.06
CA ASN A 13 -15.36 2.56 -6.48
C ASN A 13 -14.30 3.65 -6.62
N SER A 14 -13.12 3.27 -7.11
CA SER A 14 -11.90 4.08 -7.11
C SER A 14 -11.74 4.94 -8.37
N ASP A 15 -12.82 5.26 -9.06
CA ASP A 15 -12.77 6.07 -10.29
C ASP A 15 -12.72 7.58 -9.99
N GLU A 16 -12.79 7.99 -8.72
CA GLU A 16 -12.66 9.38 -8.33
C GLU A 16 -11.18 9.75 -8.19
N SER A 17 -10.74 10.77 -8.92
CA SER A 17 -9.39 11.30 -8.77
C SER A 17 -9.18 11.82 -7.35
N ILE A 18 -8.08 11.40 -6.73
CA ILE A 18 -7.67 11.90 -5.42
C ILE A 18 -6.96 13.24 -5.58
N THR A 19 -7.30 14.22 -4.75
CA THR A 19 -6.55 15.48 -4.71
C THR A 19 -5.22 15.29 -3.98
N ALA A 20 -4.25 16.16 -4.24
CA ALA A 20 -2.94 16.11 -3.56
C ALA A 20 -3.10 16.26 -2.04
N GLU A 21 -4.02 17.09 -1.57
CA GLU A 21 -4.29 17.31 -0.14
C GLU A 21 -4.81 16.04 0.53
N ARG A 22 -5.73 15.34 -0.13
CA ARG A 22 -6.27 14.08 0.38
C ARG A 22 -5.19 13.00 0.42
N LEU A 23 -4.32 12.94 -0.59
CA LEU A 23 -3.17 12.03 -0.59
C LEU A 23 -2.20 12.34 0.56
N LEU A 24 -1.81 13.61 0.73
CA LEU A 24 -0.90 14.03 1.79
C LEU A 24 -1.45 13.71 3.19
N ASN A 25 -2.75 13.89 3.41
CA ASN A 25 -3.39 13.55 4.69
C ASN A 25 -3.42 12.04 4.98
N VAL A 26 -3.41 11.19 3.95
CA VAL A 26 -3.26 9.74 4.13
C VAL A 26 -1.81 9.41 4.46
N LEU A 27 -0.85 10.01 3.74
CA LEU A 27 0.57 9.80 3.97
C LEU A 27 1.03 10.27 5.35
N SER A 28 0.42 11.32 5.92
CA SER A 28 0.73 11.79 7.27
C SER A 28 0.27 10.86 8.39
N GLN A 29 -0.53 9.84 8.07
CA GLN A 29 -0.92 8.78 9.00
C GLN A 29 0.04 7.59 8.95
N MET A 30 1.06 7.60 8.08
CA MET A 30 2.08 6.54 8.08
C MET A 30 2.84 6.54 9.40
N PRO A 31 3.15 5.35 9.94
CA PRO A 31 4.03 5.21 11.09
C PRO A 31 5.41 5.83 10.84
N ASP A 32 6.00 6.41 11.89
CA ASP A 32 7.34 6.99 11.81
C ASP A 32 8.42 5.93 11.51
N ASP A 33 8.16 4.68 11.89
CA ASP A 33 9.06 3.54 11.74
C ASP A 33 9.02 2.87 10.35
N PHE A 34 8.13 3.31 9.46
CA PHE A 34 7.88 2.65 8.17
C PHE A 34 9.13 2.59 7.26
N TYR A 35 10.04 3.54 7.40
CA TYR A 35 11.31 3.62 6.65
C TYR A 35 12.54 3.47 7.56
N GLU A 36 12.39 2.87 8.74
CA GLU A 36 13.53 2.64 9.64
C GLU A 36 14.56 1.65 9.07
N GLU A 37 14.11 0.69 8.27
CA GLU A 37 14.99 -0.28 7.62
C GLU A 37 15.64 0.33 6.36
N GLU A 38 16.97 0.21 6.29
CA GLU A 38 17.73 0.64 5.12
C GLU A 38 17.39 -0.24 3.92
N ARG A 39 16.87 0.38 2.86
CA ARG A 39 16.60 -0.30 1.60
C ARG A 39 17.90 -0.48 0.84
N THR A 40 18.26 -1.73 0.56
CA THR A 40 19.37 -2.04 -0.35
C THR A 40 18.83 -2.06 -1.78
N ASP A 41 19.32 -1.17 -2.64
CA ASP A 41 19.02 -1.20 -4.07
C ASP A 41 19.91 -2.26 -4.75
N GLU A 42 19.45 -3.51 -4.71
CA GLU A 42 20.15 -4.62 -5.34
C GLU A 42 20.02 -4.55 -6.86
N PRO A 43 21.12 -4.80 -7.61
CA PRO A 43 21.06 -4.87 -9.05
C PRO A 43 20.12 -6.01 -9.49
N PRO A 44 19.46 -5.89 -10.65
CA PRO A 44 18.64 -6.96 -11.21
C PRO A 44 19.43 -8.26 -11.34
N GLN A 45 18.78 -9.39 -11.06
CA GLN A 45 19.37 -10.72 -11.26
C GLN A 45 19.58 -11.02 -12.75
N GLU A 46 20.62 -11.79 -13.07
CA GLU A 46 20.82 -12.33 -14.40
C GLU A 46 19.64 -13.25 -14.78
N ARG A 47 19.20 -13.17 -16.03
CA ARG A 47 18.11 -13.99 -16.55
C ARG A 47 18.71 -15.18 -17.29
N GLU A 48 18.18 -16.38 -17.06
CA GLU A 48 18.51 -17.53 -17.91
C GLU A 48 17.99 -17.25 -19.34
N GLU A 49 18.86 -17.44 -20.33
CA GLU A 49 18.46 -17.45 -21.73
C GLU A 49 17.77 -18.80 -22.03
N LEU A 50 16.47 -18.76 -22.35
CA LEU A 50 15.66 -19.93 -22.72
C LEU A 50 15.84 -20.32 -24.19
#